data_AF-A0AAP4DHF9-F1
#
_entry.id   AF-A0AAP4DHF9-F1
#
_cell.length_a   1.000
_cell.length_b   1.000
_cell.length_c   1.000
_cell.angle_alpha   90.00
_cell.angle_beta   90.00
_cell.angle_gamma   90.00
#
_symmetry.space_group_name_H-M   'P 1'
#
loop_
_entity.id
_entity.type
_entity.pdbx_description
1 polymer ?
#
loop_
_entity_poly.entity_id
_entity_poly.type
_entity_poly.pdbx_seq_one_letter_code
_entity_poly.pdbx_strand_id
1 'polypeptide(L)'
;MRSYLKVLIISMLGLILFIPSALADNAVKRVGGSNRYGTAAALSKQVYSTASTAVVVGGGSYADAISAAPMAYQKNAPLLYTNKDNLSSETKTRLKELKTKTVIIVGGTPAVSANTANQIKALGISVKRISGSNRYDTAAKVAKEMPAASKAVIANGFLYADAIAAIPYAAKNGYPILFTNKTAINSATAGAIKSKGIKSSIVAGGTGSINASVFKKLPSPKRISGSNRYELAANLVQQLNLPTGNVFVSNGFGYADSIAGAALAAKKKQSIILTNGSNLSKETRVFIGRKKLSSFTIIGNTPAVSSNVANQLKNPAAGKTILIDPGHGGKDSGSIGNGILEKDVNLDIAKRLNTKLNASGALPVMTRSNDTFYSLQERVNKGATAGADLFISVHGNANDATSANGTETYYDETYQAAASKRLAGQIQPKVVNALKTRDRAVKTAPFYVIKYSKMPSVLVETAFITNPSDASKLKQASYKEKAAAAINDGIVSYYK
;
A
#
# COMPACT_ATOMS: atom_id res chain seq x y z
N MET A 1 -13.70 -73.47 -32.75
CA MET A 1 -12.44 -72.80 -32.35
C MET A 1 -12.30 -71.54 -33.20
N ARG A 2 -12.00 -70.38 -32.57
CA ARG A 2 -11.83 -69.00 -33.13
C ARG A 2 -13.16 -68.24 -33.35
N SER A 3 -13.62 -67.37 -32.45
CA SER A 3 -13.11 -66.09 -31.90
C SER A 3 -13.51 -64.87 -32.75
N TYR A 4 -14.56 -64.17 -32.32
CA TYR A 4 -14.87 -62.78 -32.66
C TYR A 4 -15.52 -62.10 -31.44
N LEU A 5 -14.71 -61.54 -30.55
CA LEU A 5 -15.16 -60.60 -29.53
C LEU A 5 -14.71 -59.20 -29.98
N LYS A 6 -15.67 -58.38 -30.42
CA LYS A 6 -15.44 -56.98 -30.77
C LYS A 6 -15.14 -56.20 -29.48
N VAL A 7 -13.91 -55.72 -29.36
CA VAL A 7 -13.48 -54.78 -28.31
C VAL A 7 -13.98 -53.39 -28.68
N LEU A 8 -14.87 -52.85 -27.85
CA LEU A 8 -15.29 -51.45 -27.90
C LEU A 8 -14.24 -50.62 -27.13
N ILE A 9 -13.30 -49.98 -27.83
CA ILE A 9 -12.37 -49.03 -27.21
C ILE A 9 -13.11 -47.70 -27.04
N ILE A 10 -13.48 -47.38 -25.79
CA ILE A 10 -13.93 -46.06 -25.40
C ILE A 10 -12.69 -45.15 -25.35
N SER A 11 -12.47 -44.38 -26.42
CA SER A 11 -11.50 -43.29 -26.45
C SER A 11 -12.05 -42.10 -25.66
N MET A 12 -11.83 -42.10 -24.35
CA MET A 12 -12.08 -40.94 -23.50
C MET A 12 -10.90 -39.97 -23.64
N LEU A 13 -10.92 -39.13 -24.67
CA LEU A 13 -9.99 -38.00 -24.76
C LEU A 13 -10.33 -37.02 -23.62
N GLY A 14 -9.47 -37.00 -22.60
CA GLY A 14 -9.46 -35.96 -21.58
C GLY A 14 -9.10 -34.62 -22.22
N LEU A 15 -10.12 -33.85 -22.59
CA LEU A 15 -9.97 -32.44 -22.94
C LEU A 15 -9.65 -31.69 -21.64
N ILE A 16 -8.37 -31.62 -21.28
CA ILE A 16 -7.89 -30.67 -20.28
C ILE A 16 -8.05 -29.29 -20.92
N LEU A 17 -9.21 -28.67 -20.70
CA LEU A 17 -9.39 -27.25 -20.90
C LEU A 17 -8.44 -26.55 -19.94
N PHE A 18 -7.26 -26.22 -20.45
CA PHE A 18 -6.38 -25.23 -19.83
C PHE A 18 -7.14 -23.90 -19.94
N ILE A 19 -8.03 -23.63 -18.99
CA ILE A 19 -8.56 -22.29 -18.79
C ILE A 19 -7.34 -21.50 -18.35
N PRO A 20 -6.77 -20.58 -19.16
CA PRO A 20 -5.78 -19.68 -18.63
C PRO A 20 -6.47 -18.97 -17.48
N SER A 21 -6.01 -19.21 -16.25
CA SER A 21 -6.46 -18.48 -15.07
C SER A 21 -6.49 -17.03 -15.47
N ALA A 22 -7.68 -16.44 -15.58
CA ALA A 22 -7.82 -15.04 -15.92
C ALA A 22 -6.94 -14.28 -14.91
N LEU A 23 -5.84 -13.74 -15.42
CA LEU A 23 -4.75 -13.22 -14.63
C LEU A 23 -5.30 -12.06 -13.79
N ALA A 24 -5.42 -12.29 -12.48
CA ALA A 24 -6.31 -11.50 -11.62
C ALA A 24 -5.61 -10.27 -11.04
N ASP A 25 -6.32 -9.14 -11.07
CA ASP A 25 -5.93 -7.94 -10.31
C ASP A 25 -5.76 -8.28 -8.81
N ASN A 26 -5.00 -7.45 -8.09
CA ASN A 26 -4.87 -7.61 -6.64
C ASN A 26 -6.26 -7.54 -5.97
N ALA A 27 -6.45 -8.38 -4.96
CA ALA A 27 -7.72 -8.44 -4.23
C ALA A 27 -7.86 -7.22 -3.31
N VAL A 28 -8.81 -6.32 -3.62
CA VAL A 28 -9.07 -5.11 -2.82
C VAL A 28 -10.50 -5.06 -2.34
N LYS A 29 -10.70 -5.01 -1.02
CA LYS A 29 -11.99 -4.76 -0.37
C LYS A 29 -12.00 -3.40 0.31
N ARG A 30 -13.17 -2.83 0.55
CA ARG A 30 -13.33 -1.59 1.33
C ARG A 30 -14.35 -1.81 2.44
N VAL A 31 -14.07 -1.26 3.61
CA VAL A 31 -15.01 -1.20 4.74
C VAL A 31 -15.01 0.22 5.30
N GLY A 32 -16.16 0.89 5.27
CA GLY A 32 -16.32 2.24 5.79
C GLY A 32 -17.79 2.62 5.89
N GLY A 33 -18.09 3.57 6.79
CA GLY A 33 -19.41 4.18 6.90
C GLY A 33 -19.42 5.62 6.38
N SER A 34 -20.56 6.30 6.50
CA SER A 34 -20.71 7.71 6.11
C SER A 34 -19.81 8.65 6.91
N ASN A 35 -19.49 8.29 8.15
CA ASN A 35 -18.62 9.03 9.05
C ASN A 35 -17.82 8.04 9.95
N ARG A 36 -16.98 8.57 10.85
CA ARG A 36 -16.15 7.75 11.76
C ARG A 36 -16.94 6.79 12.67
N TYR A 37 -18.15 7.18 13.06
CA TYR A 37 -19.04 6.36 13.90
C TYR A 37 -19.59 5.19 13.09
N GLY A 38 -20.08 5.48 11.88
CA GLY A 38 -20.50 4.49 10.90
C GLY A 38 -19.37 3.55 10.49
N THR A 39 -18.15 4.04 10.29
CA THR A 39 -16.98 3.20 10.00
C THR A 39 -16.70 2.24 11.14
N ALA A 40 -16.64 2.69 12.40
CA ALA A 40 -16.42 1.78 13.53
C ALA A 40 -17.55 0.74 13.69
N ALA A 41 -18.81 1.14 13.46
CA ALA A 41 -19.94 0.20 13.46
C ALA A 41 -19.82 -0.84 12.33
N ALA A 42 -19.46 -0.41 11.11
CA ALA A 42 -19.25 -1.29 9.97
C ALA A 42 -18.09 -2.27 10.20
N LEU A 43 -16.97 -1.80 10.79
CA LEU A 43 -15.84 -2.63 11.16
C LEU A 43 -16.22 -3.65 12.25
N SER A 44 -17.01 -3.25 13.24
CA SER A 44 -17.55 -4.15 14.27
C SER A 44 -18.38 -5.28 13.64
N LYS A 45 -19.23 -4.99 12.65
CA LYS A 45 -20.04 -5.99 11.93
C LYS A 45 -19.21 -7.06 11.21
N GLN A 46 -17.96 -6.78 10.89
CA GLN A 46 -17.08 -7.74 10.19
C GLN A 46 -16.64 -8.93 11.06
N VAL A 47 -16.76 -8.84 12.39
CA VAL A 47 -16.22 -9.84 13.33
C VAL A 47 -17.10 -10.13 14.53
N TYR A 48 -18.11 -9.30 14.81
CA TYR A 48 -19.03 -9.51 15.93
C TYR A 48 -20.47 -9.64 15.39
N SER A 49 -21.12 -10.76 15.61
CA SER A 49 -22.59 -10.86 15.53
C SER A 49 -23.22 -10.32 16.81
N THR A 50 -22.66 -10.72 17.96
CA THR A 50 -23.00 -10.25 19.31
C THR A 50 -21.74 -9.89 20.10
N ALA A 51 -21.87 -9.02 21.10
CA ALA A 51 -20.81 -8.77 22.08
C ALA A 51 -21.42 -8.28 23.40
N SER A 52 -21.24 -9.03 24.48
CA SER A 52 -21.76 -8.63 25.81
C SER A 52 -21.11 -7.34 26.33
N THR A 53 -19.84 -7.11 25.98
CA THR A 53 -19.12 -5.87 26.29
C THR A 53 -18.78 -5.10 25.01
N ALA A 54 -18.92 -3.78 25.05
CA ALA A 54 -18.38 -2.87 24.03
C ALA A 54 -17.49 -1.80 24.68
N VAL A 55 -16.46 -1.34 23.96
CA VAL A 55 -15.63 -0.21 24.38
C VAL A 55 -16.03 1.01 23.57
N VAL A 56 -16.39 2.11 24.24
CA VAL A 56 -16.83 3.35 23.59
C VAL A 56 -15.88 4.48 23.96
N VAL A 57 -15.42 5.23 22.96
CA VAL A 57 -14.53 6.39 23.14
C VAL A 57 -15.08 7.63 22.42
N GLY A 58 -14.62 8.81 22.84
CA GLY A 58 -14.99 10.06 22.18
C GLY A 58 -14.45 10.12 20.75
N GLY A 59 -15.26 10.59 19.80
CA GLY A 59 -14.91 10.67 18.38
C GLY A 59 -13.69 11.54 18.09
N GLY A 60 -13.37 12.49 18.97
CA GLY A 60 -12.18 13.36 18.93
C GLY A 60 -10.97 12.86 19.72
N SER A 61 -11.12 11.79 20.50
CA SER A 61 -10.16 11.39 21.54
C SER A 61 -9.23 10.28 21.07
N TYR A 62 -8.29 10.59 20.16
CA TYR A 62 -7.40 9.59 19.58
C TYR A 62 -6.54 8.84 20.62
N ALA A 63 -6.06 9.52 21.67
CA ALA A 63 -5.21 8.89 22.68
C ALA A 63 -5.97 7.87 23.53
N ASP A 64 -7.22 8.19 23.87
CA ASP A 64 -8.14 7.28 24.54
C ASP A 64 -8.41 6.07 23.65
N ALA A 65 -8.67 6.29 22.36
CA ALA A 65 -8.91 5.22 21.39
C ALA A 65 -7.70 4.30 21.18
N ILE A 66 -6.49 4.86 21.02
CA ILE A 66 -5.24 4.09 20.84
C ILE A 66 -4.97 3.22 22.07
N SER A 67 -5.05 3.79 23.28
CA SER A 67 -4.81 3.04 24.51
C SER A 67 -5.90 1.99 24.77
N ALA A 68 -7.15 2.29 24.42
CA ALA A 68 -8.27 1.37 24.57
C ALA A 68 -8.26 0.19 23.58
N ALA A 69 -7.69 0.34 22.38
CA ALA A 69 -7.78 -0.67 21.33
C ALA A 69 -7.21 -2.06 21.73
N PRO A 70 -6.01 -2.16 22.35
CA PRO A 70 -5.53 -3.42 22.89
C PRO A 70 -6.45 -4.01 23.97
N MET A 71 -6.98 -3.20 24.88
CA MET A 71 -7.91 -3.66 25.91
C MET A 71 -9.22 -4.18 25.31
N ALA A 72 -9.77 -3.50 24.30
CA ALA A 72 -10.97 -3.92 23.59
C ALA A 72 -10.79 -5.31 22.97
N TYR A 73 -9.64 -5.56 22.33
CA TYR A 73 -9.28 -6.88 21.82
C TYR A 73 -9.22 -7.93 22.95
N GLN A 74 -8.54 -7.63 24.06
CA GLN A 74 -8.42 -8.55 25.21
C GLN A 74 -9.76 -8.90 25.86
N LYS A 75 -10.72 -7.97 25.85
CA LYS A 75 -12.09 -8.18 26.35
C LYS A 75 -13.05 -8.75 25.32
N ASN A 76 -12.56 -9.13 24.13
CA ASN A 76 -13.39 -9.58 23.00
C ASN A 76 -14.53 -8.59 22.68
N ALA A 77 -14.23 -7.30 22.74
CA ALA A 77 -15.20 -6.21 22.61
C ALA A 77 -14.91 -5.37 21.35
N PRO A 78 -15.94 -4.88 20.63
CA PRO A 78 -15.73 -3.88 19.59
C PRO A 78 -15.31 -2.53 20.18
N LEU A 79 -14.45 -1.81 19.45
CA LEU A 79 -14.14 -0.41 19.70
C LEU A 79 -15.08 0.45 18.85
N LEU A 80 -15.94 1.23 19.51
CA LEU A 80 -16.91 2.14 18.90
C LEU A 80 -16.62 3.59 19.30
N TYR A 81 -17.09 4.54 18.50
CA TYR A 81 -16.94 5.98 18.75
C TYR A 81 -18.28 6.62 19.07
N THR A 82 -18.28 7.74 19.79
CA THR A 82 -19.48 8.56 19.96
C THR A 82 -19.15 10.06 20.00
N ASN A 83 -20.14 10.93 19.79
CA ASN A 83 -19.94 12.36 20.05
C ASN A 83 -19.83 12.61 21.56
N LYS A 84 -19.24 13.76 21.92
CA LYS A 84 -19.02 14.17 23.31
C LYS A 84 -20.33 14.18 24.11
N ASP A 85 -21.33 14.92 23.63
CA ASP A 85 -22.57 15.18 24.37
C ASP A 85 -23.80 14.48 23.79
N ASN A 86 -23.61 13.62 22.79
CA ASN A 86 -24.68 12.82 22.21
C ASN A 86 -24.19 11.44 21.75
N LEU A 87 -24.90 10.38 22.14
CA LEU A 87 -24.71 9.02 21.66
C LEU A 87 -25.04 9.00 20.16
N SER A 88 -24.04 8.74 19.32
CA SER A 88 -24.24 8.71 17.87
C SER A 88 -25.27 7.63 17.50
N SER A 89 -26.08 7.89 16.47
CA SER A 89 -27.12 6.96 16.03
C SER A 89 -26.52 5.63 15.57
N GLU A 90 -25.37 5.65 14.89
CA GLU A 90 -24.67 4.45 14.43
C GLU A 90 -24.18 3.60 15.60
N THR A 91 -23.62 4.21 16.64
CA THR A 91 -23.18 3.49 17.84
C THR A 91 -24.37 3.00 18.65
N LYS A 92 -25.43 3.79 18.81
CA LYS A 92 -26.68 3.36 19.47
C LYS A 92 -27.25 2.12 18.79
N THR A 93 -27.41 2.17 17.46
CA THR A 93 -27.88 1.03 16.66
C THR A 93 -26.97 -0.16 16.83
N ARG A 94 -25.64 0.04 16.74
CA ARG A 94 -24.70 -1.04 16.83
C ARG A 94 -24.68 -1.73 18.20
N LEU A 95 -24.79 -0.96 19.29
CA LEU A 95 -24.88 -1.51 20.65
C LEU A 95 -26.11 -2.42 20.83
N LYS A 96 -27.25 -2.03 20.24
CA LYS A 96 -28.48 -2.85 20.23
C LYS A 96 -28.31 -4.13 19.42
N GLU A 97 -27.80 -4.04 18.19
CA GLU A 97 -27.53 -5.21 17.34
C GLU A 97 -26.60 -6.22 18.04
N LEU A 98 -25.59 -5.72 18.74
CA LEU A 98 -24.63 -6.54 19.49
C LEU A 98 -25.23 -7.20 20.73
N LYS A 99 -26.44 -6.80 21.16
CA LYS A 99 -27.05 -7.18 22.44
C LYS A 99 -26.14 -6.86 23.64
N THR A 100 -25.49 -5.71 23.58
CA THR A 100 -24.49 -5.27 24.58
C THR A 100 -25.12 -5.15 25.96
N LYS A 101 -24.45 -5.66 26.99
CA LYS A 101 -24.86 -5.58 28.41
C LYS A 101 -24.02 -4.58 29.20
N THR A 102 -22.75 -4.44 28.84
CA THR A 102 -21.83 -3.50 29.47
C THR A 102 -21.10 -2.66 28.43
N VAL A 103 -21.06 -1.35 28.64
CA VAL A 103 -20.18 -0.45 27.92
C VAL A 103 -19.08 0.04 28.84
N ILE A 104 -17.83 -0.10 28.36
CA ILE A 104 -16.66 0.52 28.98
C ILE A 104 -16.38 1.81 28.21
N ILE A 105 -16.65 2.96 28.84
CA ILE A 105 -16.25 4.26 28.32
C ILE A 105 -14.79 4.50 28.66
N VAL A 106 -13.94 4.73 27.67
CA VAL A 106 -12.56 5.19 27.89
C VAL A 106 -12.46 6.68 27.54
N GLY A 107 -12.02 7.46 28.53
CA GLY A 107 -11.94 8.92 28.44
C GLY A 107 -12.81 9.63 29.48
N GLY A 108 -12.38 10.82 29.90
CA GLY A 108 -13.10 11.66 30.86
C GLY A 108 -14.39 12.27 30.30
N THR A 109 -15.11 13.03 31.12
CA THR A 109 -16.32 13.77 30.69
C THR A 109 -16.10 14.83 29.59
N PRO A 110 -14.89 15.40 29.40
CA PRO A 110 -14.62 16.22 28.21
C PRO A 110 -14.61 15.42 26.90
N ALA A 111 -14.33 14.11 26.95
CA ALA A 111 -14.33 13.24 25.77
C ALA A 111 -15.70 12.60 25.51
N VAL A 112 -16.36 12.12 26.58
CA VAL A 112 -17.68 11.51 26.56
C VAL A 112 -18.41 11.94 27.83
N SER A 113 -19.36 12.86 27.71
CA SER A 113 -19.98 13.50 28.87
C SER A 113 -20.89 12.56 29.66
N ALA A 114 -21.38 13.06 30.81
CA ALA A 114 -22.37 12.36 31.61
C ALA A 114 -23.68 12.15 30.82
N ASN A 115 -24.07 13.11 29.98
CA ASN A 115 -25.26 12.99 29.13
C ASN A 115 -25.18 11.78 28.19
N THR A 116 -24.08 11.67 27.44
CA THR A 116 -23.86 10.52 26.55
C THR A 116 -23.83 9.20 27.32
N ALA A 117 -23.20 9.17 28.51
CA ALA A 117 -23.21 7.98 29.37
C ALA A 117 -24.63 7.61 29.84
N ASN A 118 -25.46 8.60 30.18
CA ASN A 118 -26.86 8.38 30.59
C ASN A 118 -27.71 7.89 29.41
N GLN A 119 -27.48 8.38 28.19
CA GLN A 119 -28.14 7.86 26.99
C GLN A 119 -27.80 6.39 26.73
N ILE A 120 -26.58 5.93 27.06
CA ILE A 120 -26.22 4.50 27.01
C ILE A 120 -26.95 3.71 28.10
N LYS A 121 -26.99 4.22 29.34
CA LYS A 121 -27.73 3.58 30.45
C LYS A 121 -29.23 3.44 30.16
N ALA A 122 -29.82 4.44 29.49
CA ALA A 122 -31.22 4.42 29.07
C ALA A 122 -31.54 3.31 28.04
N LEU A 123 -30.53 2.67 27.44
CA LEU A 123 -30.69 1.46 26.62
C LEU A 123 -30.73 0.17 27.47
N GLY A 124 -30.70 0.27 28.80
CA GLY A 124 -30.57 -0.87 29.71
C GLY A 124 -29.15 -1.45 29.79
N ILE A 125 -28.13 -0.65 29.47
CA ILE A 125 -26.73 -1.08 29.40
C ILE A 125 -25.95 -0.51 30.59
N SER A 126 -25.24 -1.37 31.33
CA SER A 126 -24.37 -0.92 32.43
C SER A 126 -23.15 -0.17 31.88
N VAL A 127 -22.76 0.93 32.54
CA VAL A 127 -21.62 1.75 32.10
C VAL A 127 -20.51 1.73 33.15
N LYS A 128 -19.31 1.30 32.73
CA LYS A 128 -18.04 1.47 33.46
C LYS A 128 -17.22 2.56 32.78
N ARG A 129 -16.64 3.49 33.53
CA ARG A 129 -15.75 4.52 32.98
C ARG A 129 -14.31 4.27 33.41
N ILE A 130 -13.38 4.30 32.44
CA ILE A 130 -11.94 4.33 32.67
C ILE A 130 -11.42 5.67 32.16
N SER A 131 -11.00 6.54 33.07
CA SER A 131 -10.54 7.88 32.71
C SER A 131 -9.48 8.39 33.66
N GLY A 132 -8.54 9.17 33.11
CA GLY A 132 -7.58 9.93 33.87
C GLY A 132 -7.70 11.44 33.70
N SER A 133 -6.90 12.17 34.46
CA SER A 133 -6.82 13.64 34.38
C SER A 133 -6.26 14.13 33.03
N ASN A 134 -5.51 13.27 32.33
CA ASN A 134 -4.97 13.50 31.01
C ASN A 134 -4.76 12.17 30.27
N ARG A 135 -4.28 12.23 29.02
CA ARG A 135 -4.05 11.04 28.17
C ARG A 135 -3.07 10.02 28.75
N TYR A 136 -2.09 10.47 29.54
CA TYR A 136 -1.09 9.59 30.17
C TYR A 136 -1.75 8.79 31.30
N ASP A 137 -2.54 9.45 32.13
CA ASP A 137 -3.28 8.82 33.23
C ASP A 137 -4.40 7.90 32.72
N THR A 138 -5.13 8.29 31.67
CA THR A 138 -6.11 7.39 31.02
C THR A 138 -5.42 6.13 30.51
N ALA A 139 -4.31 6.25 29.77
CA ALA A 139 -3.57 5.09 29.26
C ALA A 139 -3.03 4.18 30.39
N ALA A 140 -2.53 4.78 31.48
CA ALA A 140 -2.10 4.03 32.67
C ALA A 140 -3.24 3.25 33.33
N LYS A 141 -4.43 3.86 33.44
CA LYS A 141 -5.63 3.21 33.99
C LYS A 141 -6.18 2.12 33.06
N VAL A 142 -6.15 2.33 31.74
CA VAL A 142 -6.47 1.28 30.77
C VAL A 142 -5.49 0.12 30.90
N ALA A 143 -4.19 0.39 31.03
CA ALA A 143 -3.18 -0.64 31.22
C ALA A 143 -3.48 -1.49 32.47
N LYS A 144 -3.93 -0.88 33.58
CA LYS A 144 -4.33 -1.61 34.81
C LYS A 144 -5.41 -2.66 34.54
N GLU A 145 -6.37 -2.37 33.67
CA GLU A 145 -7.50 -3.23 33.28
C GLU A 145 -7.16 -4.32 32.25
N MET A 146 -5.94 -4.30 31.72
CA MET A 146 -5.41 -5.33 30.83
C MET A 146 -4.68 -6.44 31.61
N PRO A 147 -4.46 -7.63 31.03
CA PRO A 147 -3.65 -8.68 31.64
C PRO A 147 -2.25 -8.22 32.08
N ALA A 148 -1.61 -9.01 32.93
CA ALA A 148 -0.20 -8.79 33.27
C ALA A 148 0.66 -8.88 32.00
N ALA A 149 1.60 -7.95 31.83
CA ALA A 149 2.45 -7.85 30.66
C ALA A 149 3.86 -7.46 31.09
N SER A 150 4.88 -8.13 30.54
CA SER A 150 6.30 -7.77 30.75
C SER A 150 6.81 -6.77 29.72
N LYS A 151 5.98 -6.36 28.76
CA LYS A 151 6.33 -5.45 27.67
C LYS A 151 5.23 -4.43 27.42
N ALA A 152 5.63 -3.21 27.06
CA ALA A 152 4.72 -2.15 26.61
C ALA A 152 5.13 -1.61 25.23
N VAL A 153 4.14 -1.07 24.51
CA VAL A 153 4.41 -0.18 23.38
C VAL A 153 4.36 1.26 23.90
N ILE A 154 5.38 2.05 23.58
CA ILE A 154 5.52 3.45 23.99
C ILE A 154 5.48 4.32 22.75
N ALA A 155 4.61 5.32 22.75
CA ALA A 155 4.51 6.32 21.67
C ALA A 155 4.41 7.74 22.25
N ASN A 156 4.63 8.75 21.40
CA ASN A 156 4.38 10.13 21.82
C ASN A 156 2.87 10.39 21.88
N GLY A 157 2.39 10.82 23.04
CA GLY A 157 0.97 11.07 23.30
C GLY A 157 0.33 12.14 22.42
N PHE A 158 1.11 13.00 21.76
CA PHE A 158 0.64 14.06 20.86
C PHE A 158 0.78 13.72 19.37
N LEU A 159 1.34 12.55 19.02
CA LEU A 159 1.59 12.11 17.65
C LEU A 159 0.87 10.77 17.38
N TYR A 160 -0.44 10.83 17.10
CA TYR A 160 -1.27 9.62 16.99
C TYR A 160 -0.77 8.59 15.97
N ALA A 161 -0.17 9.05 14.87
CA ALA A 161 0.24 8.19 13.76
C ALA A 161 1.32 7.18 14.16
N ASP A 162 2.12 7.50 15.18
CA ASP A 162 3.24 6.67 15.61
C ASP A 162 2.77 5.33 16.22
N ALA A 163 1.54 5.28 16.76
CA ALA A 163 1.04 4.11 17.46
C ALA A 163 0.14 3.20 16.61
N ILE A 164 -0.45 3.69 15.51
CA ILE A 164 -1.54 2.99 14.80
C ILE A 164 -1.12 1.59 14.34
N ALA A 165 0.00 1.49 13.63
CA ALA A 165 0.48 0.20 13.10
C ALA A 165 1.02 -0.74 14.18
N ALA A 166 1.23 -0.25 15.41
CA ALA A 166 1.60 -1.07 16.56
C ALA A 166 0.38 -1.65 17.31
N ILE A 167 -0.84 -1.14 17.06
CA ILE A 167 -2.06 -1.63 17.73
C ILE A 167 -2.26 -3.14 17.52
N PRO A 168 -2.15 -3.73 16.31
CA PRO A 168 -2.33 -5.17 16.14
C PRO A 168 -1.33 -6.00 16.95
N TYR A 169 -0.08 -5.53 17.03
CA TYR A 169 0.96 -6.16 17.85
C TYR A 169 0.64 -6.08 19.34
N ALA A 170 0.32 -4.88 19.84
CA ALA A 170 0.01 -4.65 21.24
C ALA A 170 -1.23 -5.46 21.68
N ALA A 171 -2.29 -5.40 20.87
CA ALA A 171 -3.54 -6.13 21.09
C ALA A 171 -3.33 -7.63 21.17
N LYS A 172 -2.68 -8.24 20.17
CA LYS A 172 -2.47 -9.70 20.12
C LYS A 172 -1.65 -10.23 21.30
N ASN A 173 -0.68 -9.45 21.77
CA ASN A 173 0.23 -9.87 22.86
C ASN A 173 -0.22 -9.42 24.25
N GLY A 174 -1.36 -8.72 24.37
CA GLY A 174 -1.84 -8.19 25.66
C GLY A 174 -0.97 -7.07 26.22
N TYR A 175 -0.18 -6.40 25.37
CA TYR A 175 0.71 -5.31 25.80
C TYR A 175 -0.05 -3.98 25.83
N PRO A 176 0.06 -3.19 26.91
CA PRO A 176 -0.51 -1.85 26.93
C PRO A 176 0.23 -0.93 25.96
N ILE A 177 -0.50 0.01 25.37
CA ILE A 177 0.09 1.18 24.71
C ILE A 177 0.08 2.33 25.71
N LEU A 178 1.27 2.78 26.11
CA LEU A 178 1.48 3.91 27.00
C LEU A 178 2.08 5.10 26.25
N PHE A 179 1.94 6.29 26.81
CA PHE A 179 2.37 7.52 26.16
C PHE A 179 3.49 8.21 26.93
N THR A 180 4.44 8.79 26.20
CA THR A 180 5.35 9.82 26.73
C THR A 180 5.16 11.10 25.94
N ASN A 181 5.89 12.16 26.29
CA ASN A 181 6.11 13.26 25.35
C ASN A 181 7.54 13.16 24.80
N LYS A 182 7.99 14.19 24.06
CA LYS A 182 9.31 14.21 23.43
C LYS A 182 10.46 14.17 24.44
N THR A 183 10.30 14.81 25.59
CA THR A 183 11.39 15.17 26.52
C THR A 183 11.25 14.56 27.92
N ALA A 184 10.10 13.99 28.27
CA ALA A 184 9.81 13.42 29.58
C ALA A 184 8.89 12.19 29.53
N ILE A 185 9.11 11.29 30.49
CA ILE A 185 8.17 10.23 30.87
C ILE A 185 7.25 10.83 31.93
N ASN A 186 5.95 10.89 31.66
CA ASN A 186 4.98 11.39 32.64
C ASN A 186 4.88 10.43 33.83
N SER A 187 4.64 10.95 35.04
CA SER A 187 4.54 10.17 36.28
C SER A 187 3.52 9.03 36.19
N ALA A 188 2.38 9.24 35.53
CA ALA A 188 1.38 8.19 35.33
C ALA A 188 1.93 7.02 34.48
N THR A 189 2.74 7.32 33.47
CA THR A 189 3.37 6.30 32.62
C THR A 189 4.50 5.58 33.34
N ALA A 190 5.34 6.31 34.09
CA ALA A 190 6.36 5.70 34.95
C ALA A 190 5.74 4.77 36.00
N GLY A 191 4.64 5.21 36.63
CA GLY A 191 3.86 4.42 37.58
C GLY A 191 3.24 3.17 36.95
N ALA A 192 2.70 3.28 35.71
CA ALA A 192 2.20 2.14 34.97
C ALA A 192 3.30 1.12 34.65
N ILE A 193 4.47 1.59 34.19
CA ILE A 193 5.65 0.74 33.91
C ILE A 193 6.04 -0.04 35.16
N LYS A 194 6.15 0.63 36.32
CA LYS A 194 6.52 0.00 37.59
C LYS A 194 5.45 -0.99 38.07
N SER A 195 4.20 -0.55 38.17
CA SER A 195 3.11 -1.36 38.72
C SER A 195 2.73 -2.57 37.86
N LYS A 196 2.92 -2.50 36.54
CA LYS A 196 2.72 -3.65 35.64
C LYS A 196 3.93 -4.57 35.53
N GLY A 197 5.08 -4.20 36.12
CA GLY A 197 6.31 -4.98 35.98
C GLY A 197 6.83 -5.02 34.54
N ILE A 198 6.72 -3.90 33.82
CA ILE A 198 7.19 -3.81 32.43
C ILE A 198 8.73 -3.87 32.42
N LYS A 199 9.28 -4.91 31.80
CA LYS A 199 10.72 -5.18 31.71
C LYS A 199 11.33 -4.73 30.38
N SER A 200 10.52 -4.60 29.33
CA SER A 200 10.98 -4.19 28.00
C SER A 200 9.96 -3.29 27.29
N SER A 201 10.41 -2.52 26.30
CA SER A 201 9.56 -1.54 25.61
C SER A 201 9.80 -1.51 24.11
N ILE A 202 8.74 -1.42 23.31
CA ILE A 202 8.84 -1.00 21.89
C ILE A 202 8.55 0.49 21.83
N VAL A 203 9.51 1.29 21.39
CA VAL A 203 9.35 2.73 21.22
C VAL A 203 9.03 3.02 19.76
N ALA A 204 7.78 3.37 19.49
CA ALA A 204 7.31 3.70 18.14
C ALA A 204 7.51 5.19 17.87
N GLY A 205 8.28 5.50 16.81
CA GLY A 205 8.62 6.86 16.42
C GLY A 205 10.12 7.17 16.47
N GLY A 206 10.52 8.17 15.69
CA GLY A 206 11.90 8.65 15.62
C GLY A 206 12.32 9.48 16.85
N THR A 207 13.55 9.98 16.83
CA THR A 207 14.09 10.87 17.88
C THR A 207 13.37 12.21 17.96
N GLY A 208 12.75 12.65 16.85
CA GLY A 208 11.84 13.80 16.82
C GLY A 208 10.57 13.59 17.66
N SER A 209 10.05 12.35 17.71
CA SER A 209 8.88 11.99 18.53
C SER A 209 9.25 11.77 19.99
N ILE A 210 10.29 10.98 20.26
CA ILE A 210 10.78 10.64 21.60
C ILE A 210 12.29 10.71 21.58
N ASN A 211 12.88 11.68 22.28
CA ASN A 211 14.33 11.94 22.21
C ASN A 211 15.16 10.82 22.87
N ALA A 212 16.49 10.90 22.73
CA ALA A 212 17.41 9.90 23.28
C ALA A 212 17.38 9.83 24.82
N SER A 213 17.14 10.93 25.51
CA SER A 213 17.09 10.98 26.98
C SER A 213 15.88 10.20 27.53
N VAL A 214 14.68 10.43 26.96
CA VAL A 214 13.47 9.66 27.31
C VAL A 214 13.65 8.19 26.95
N PHE A 215 14.18 7.91 25.76
CA PHE A 215 14.42 6.54 25.30
C PHE A 215 15.28 5.74 26.29
N LYS A 216 16.43 6.28 26.72
CA LYS A 216 17.35 5.60 27.65
C LYS A 216 16.74 5.31 29.02
N LYS A 217 15.71 6.05 29.43
CA LYS A 217 15.01 5.85 30.72
C LYS A 217 13.92 4.78 30.68
N LEU A 218 13.57 4.27 29.50
CA LEU A 218 12.55 3.22 29.35
C LEU A 218 13.15 1.83 29.60
N PRO A 219 12.38 0.85 30.11
CA PRO A 219 12.85 -0.52 30.30
C PRO A 219 13.23 -1.18 28.97
N SER A 220 14.46 -1.71 28.88
CA SER A 220 15.07 -2.41 27.72
C SER A 220 14.44 -2.01 26.37
N PRO A 221 14.63 -0.74 25.94
CA PRO A 221 13.84 -0.15 24.89
C PRO A 221 14.38 -0.53 23.50
N LYS A 222 13.50 -0.96 22.60
CA LYS A 222 13.78 -1.13 21.16
C LYS A 222 13.02 -0.08 20.37
N ARG A 223 13.74 0.79 19.65
CA ARG A 223 13.12 1.79 18.78
C ARG A 223 12.74 1.19 17.44
N ILE A 224 11.55 1.53 16.96
CA ILE A 224 11.16 1.35 15.55
C ILE A 224 10.76 2.74 15.03
N SER A 225 11.48 3.20 14.00
CA SER A 225 11.30 4.53 13.41
C SER A 225 11.03 4.45 11.91
N GLY A 226 10.67 5.59 11.33
CA GLY A 226 10.64 5.83 9.89
C GLY A 226 10.84 7.32 9.63
N SER A 227 11.22 7.68 8.40
CA SER A 227 11.35 9.08 7.95
C SER A 227 10.02 9.83 8.00
N ASN A 228 8.91 9.11 7.84
CA ASN A 228 7.55 9.62 7.97
C ASN A 228 6.60 8.52 8.50
N ARG A 229 5.32 8.87 8.67
CA ARG A 229 4.30 7.97 9.22
C ARG A 229 4.04 6.71 8.38
N TYR A 230 4.28 6.76 7.07
CA TYR A 230 4.06 5.63 6.16
C TYR A 230 5.19 4.61 6.31
N GLU A 231 6.43 5.09 6.32
CA GLU A 231 7.60 4.24 6.55
C GLU A 231 7.59 3.66 7.97
N LEU A 232 7.23 4.45 8.98
CA LEU A 232 7.09 3.97 10.35
C LEU A 232 6.07 2.83 10.43
N ALA A 233 4.91 2.99 9.80
CA ALA A 233 3.90 1.92 9.75
C ALA A 233 4.43 0.65 9.09
N ALA A 234 5.09 0.77 7.92
CA ALA A 234 5.71 -0.35 7.24
C ALA A 234 6.81 -1.04 8.07
N ASN A 235 7.64 -0.25 8.77
CA ASN A 235 8.71 -0.76 9.63
C ASN A 235 8.16 -1.44 10.88
N LEU A 236 7.06 -0.96 11.46
CA LEU A 236 6.37 -1.65 12.56
C LEU A 236 5.84 -3.00 12.10
N VAL A 237 5.17 -3.06 10.94
CA VAL A 237 4.70 -4.34 10.38
C VAL A 237 5.85 -5.32 10.12
N GLN A 238 6.94 -4.84 9.54
CA GLN A 238 8.12 -5.66 9.24
C GLN A 238 8.85 -6.14 10.50
N GLN A 239 9.24 -5.23 11.40
CA GLN A 239 10.14 -5.53 12.51
C GLN A 239 9.44 -6.19 13.70
N LEU A 240 8.11 -6.07 13.79
CA LEU A 240 7.28 -6.81 14.74
C LEU A 240 6.72 -8.11 14.15
N ASN A 241 7.14 -8.47 12.93
CA ASN A 241 6.73 -9.67 12.21
C ASN A 241 5.19 -9.84 12.16
N LEU A 242 4.49 -8.75 11.85
CA LEU A 242 3.03 -8.79 11.74
C LEU A 242 2.60 -9.46 10.44
N PRO A 243 1.46 -10.19 10.42
CA PRO A 243 0.99 -10.92 9.24
C PRO A 243 0.73 -10.01 8.04
N THR A 244 1.10 -10.49 6.85
CA THR A 244 1.02 -9.74 5.59
C THR A 244 0.16 -10.42 4.52
N GLY A 245 -0.56 -11.50 4.86
CA GLY A 245 -1.43 -12.21 3.90
C GLY A 245 -2.56 -11.35 3.32
N ASN A 246 -3.23 -10.56 4.16
CA ASN A 246 -4.07 -9.44 3.73
C ASN A 246 -3.78 -8.25 4.65
N VAL A 247 -3.51 -7.09 4.06
CA VAL A 247 -3.05 -5.91 4.79
C VAL A 247 -4.10 -4.81 4.74
N PHE A 248 -4.40 -4.22 5.90
CA PHE A 248 -5.34 -3.11 5.98
C PHE A 248 -4.63 -1.82 5.54
N VAL A 249 -5.33 -0.97 4.81
CA VAL A 249 -4.80 0.31 4.33
C VAL A 249 -5.72 1.43 4.78
N SER A 250 -5.19 2.42 5.49
CA SER A 250 -5.98 3.55 6.01
C SER A 250 -5.26 4.89 5.83
N ASN A 251 -6.00 5.98 5.91
CA ASN A 251 -5.44 7.32 5.81
C ASN A 251 -4.58 7.67 7.04
N GLY A 252 -3.32 7.99 6.81
CA GLY A 252 -2.36 8.39 7.84
C GLY A 252 -2.63 9.76 8.46
N PHE A 253 -3.49 10.59 7.86
CA PHE A 253 -3.93 11.89 8.39
C PHE A 253 -5.29 11.86 9.11
N GLY A 254 -6.00 10.73 9.03
CA GLY A 254 -7.25 10.48 9.76
C GLY A 254 -7.06 9.41 10.84
N TYR A 255 -7.35 9.72 12.10
CA TYR A 255 -7.07 8.79 13.21
C TYR A 255 -8.21 7.80 13.48
N ALA A 256 -9.49 8.22 13.43
CA ALA A 256 -10.59 7.40 13.94
C ALA A 256 -10.77 6.09 13.15
N ASP A 257 -10.87 6.21 11.82
CA ASP A 257 -10.97 5.05 10.92
C ASP A 257 -9.73 4.15 11.03
N SER A 258 -8.54 4.75 11.11
CA SER A 258 -7.28 4.02 11.22
C SER A 258 -7.13 3.24 12.53
N ILE A 259 -7.57 3.80 13.66
CA ILE A 259 -7.49 3.15 14.97
C ILE A 259 -8.52 2.02 15.08
N ALA A 260 -9.79 2.24 14.68
CA ALA A 260 -10.77 1.17 14.63
C ALA A 260 -10.40 0.09 13.61
N GLY A 261 -9.83 0.49 12.47
CA GLY A 261 -9.28 -0.42 11.46
C GLY A 261 -8.14 -1.28 12.03
N ALA A 262 -7.23 -0.70 12.80
CA ALA A 262 -6.14 -1.43 13.44
C ALA A 262 -6.65 -2.39 14.53
N ALA A 263 -7.69 -2.01 15.28
CA ALA A 263 -8.36 -2.91 16.23
C ALA A 263 -9.02 -4.10 15.51
N LEU A 264 -9.67 -3.87 14.36
CA LEU A 264 -10.20 -4.93 13.51
C LEU A 264 -9.09 -5.81 12.93
N ALA A 265 -8.00 -5.22 12.45
CA ALA A 265 -6.85 -5.95 11.93
C ALA A 265 -6.29 -6.91 12.99
N ALA A 266 -6.17 -6.46 14.25
CA ALA A 266 -5.80 -7.33 15.36
C ALA A 266 -6.72 -8.55 15.47
N LYS A 267 -8.05 -8.32 15.45
CA LYS A 267 -9.06 -9.38 15.55
C LYS A 267 -9.01 -10.37 14.39
N LYS A 268 -8.71 -9.90 13.18
CA LYS A 268 -8.51 -10.73 11.98
C LYS A 268 -7.10 -11.31 11.84
N LYS A 269 -6.22 -11.14 12.83
CA LYS A 269 -4.80 -11.56 12.78
C LYS A 269 -4.07 -10.99 11.55
N GLN A 270 -4.31 -9.72 11.25
CA GLN A 270 -3.79 -8.98 10.12
C GLN A 270 -3.03 -7.74 10.58
N SER A 271 -2.34 -7.08 9.65
CA SER A 271 -1.61 -5.84 9.88
C SER A 271 -2.30 -4.65 9.22
N ILE A 272 -1.81 -3.45 9.52
CA ILE A 272 -2.27 -2.20 8.91
C ILE A 272 -1.06 -1.37 8.48
N ILE A 273 -1.16 -0.78 7.29
CA ILE A 273 -0.24 0.24 6.77
C ILE A 273 -1.02 1.52 6.43
N LEU A 274 -0.30 2.61 6.22
CA LEU A 274 -0.89 3.94 6.02
C LEU A 274 -0.67 4.46 4.61
N THR A 275 -1.58 5.31 4.16
CA THR A 275 -1.52 6.08 2.90
C THR A 275 -1.82 7.56 3.17
N ASN A 276 -1.54 8.48 2.26
CA ASN A 276 -1.89 9.89 2.44
C ASN A 276 -3.40 10.18 2.23
N GLY A 277 -4.19 9.16 1.87
CA GLY A 277 -5.62 9.26 1.61
C GLY A 277 -5.94 9.50 0.13
N SER A 278 -5.06 10.16 -0.63
CA SER A 278 -5.26 10.46 -2.05
C SER A 278 -4.49 9.50 -2.99
N ASN A 279 -3.29 9.08 -2.59
CA ASN A 279 -2.36 8.22 -3.32
C ASN A 279 -1.57 7.34 -2.34
N LEU A 280 -1.17 6.14 -2.76
CA LEU A 280 -0.16 5.37 -2.04
C LEU A 280 1.15 6.18 -1.97
N SER A 281 1.71 6.34 -0.77
CA SER A 281 3.01 6.97 -0.62
C SER A 281 4.12 6.11 -1.24
N LYS A 282 5.27 6.70 -1.54
CA LYS A 282 6.43 5.97 -2.06
C LYS A 282 6.81 4.81 -1.12
N GLU A 283 6.84 5.05 0.18
CA GLU A 283 7.25 4.09 1.20
C GLU A 283 6.24 2.93 1.31
N THR A 284 4.95 3.23 1.19
CA THR A 284 3.90 2.22 1.14
C THR A 284 4.02 1.35 -0.12
N ARG A 285 4.28 1.95 -1.28
CA ARG A 285 4.55 1.21 -2.53
C ARG A 285 5.79 0.32 -2.42
N VAL A 286 6.89 0.84 -1.85
CA VAL A 286 8.11 0.06 -1.58
C VAL A 286 7.81 -1.13 -0.66
N PHE A 287 7.02 -0.93 0.39
CA PHE A 287 6.64 -2.02 1.28
C PHE A 287 5.79 -3.08 0.58
N ILE A 288 4.82 -2.66 -0.23
CA ILE A 288 4.00 -3.56 -1.06
C ILE A 288 4.88 -4.43 -1.97
N GLY A 289 5.79 -3.82 -2.72
CA GLY A 289 6.70 -4.53 -3.63
C GLY A 289 7.61 -5.50 -2.89
N ARG A 290 8.30 -5.02 -1.84
CA ARG A 290 9.24 -5.83 -1.04
C ARG A 290 8.56 -7.04 -0.38
N LYS A 291 7.32 -6.89 0.08
CA LYS A 291 6.55 -7.98 0.69
C LYS A 291 5.69 -8.77 -0.30
N LYS A 292 5.70 -8.40 -1.59
CA LYS A 292 4.88 -9.00 -2.65
C LYS A 292 3.40 -9.06 -2.24
N LEU A 293 2.88 -7.98 -1.68
CA LEU A 293 1.49 -7.92 -1.21
C LEU A 293 0.51 -7.86 -2.38
N SER A 294 -0.56 -8.65 -2.31
CA SER A 294 -1.60 -8.71 -3.36
C SER A 294 -3.03 -8.71 -2.82
N SER A 295 -3.21 -8.60 -1.48
CA SER A 295 -4.53 -8.61 -0.84
C SER A 295 -4.65 -7.49 0.20
N PHE A 296 -5.68 -6.66 0.05
CA PHE A 296 -5.86 -5.43 0.81
C PHE A 296 -7.31 -5.20 1.27
N THR A 297 -7.44 -4.61 2.45
CA THR A 297 -8.70 -4.03 2.92
C THR A 297 -8.51 -2.54 3.18
N ILE A 298 -9.18 -1.69 2.40
CA ILE A 298 -9.22 -0.25 2.63
C ILE A 298 -10.20 0.05 3.77
N ILE A 299 -9.75 0.87 4.73
CA ILE A 299 -10.54 1.32 5.86
C ILE A 299 -10.94 2.78 5.66
N GLY A 300 -12.25 3.03 5.76
CA GLY A 300 -12.87 4.33 5.53
C GLY A 300 -13.57 4.44 4.18
N ASN A 301 -14.41 5.47 4.06
CA ASN A 301 -15.13 5.79 2.84
C ASN A 301 -14.22 6.46 1.79
N THR A 302 -14.78 6.79 0.62
CA THR A 302 -14.04 7.40 -0.48
C THR A 302 -13.45 8.77 -0.14
N PRO A 303 -14.14 9.67 0.58
CA PRO A 303 -13.53 10.90 1.09
C PRO A 303 -12.32 10.68 2.02
N ALA A 304 -12.34 9.64 2.86
CA ALA A 304 -11.23 9.33 3.77
C ALA A 304 -10.05 8.69 3.02
N VAL A 305 -10.33 7.75 2.11
CA VAL A 305 -9.35 7.08 1.25
C VAL A 305 -9.90 7.00 -0.17
N SER A 306 -9.32 7.78 -1.08
CA SER A 306 -9.81 7.99 -2.44
C SER A 306 -9.93 6.70 -3.27
N SER A 307 -10.70 6.77 -4.35
CA SER A 307 -10.73 5.70 -5.36
C SER A 307 -9.38 5.50 -6.04
N ASN A 308 -8.54 6.53 -6.11
CA ASN A 308 -7.22 6.43 -6.70
C ASN A 308 -6.29 5.51 -5.87
N VAL A 309 -6.35 5.56 -4.54
CA VAL A 309 -5.67 4.55 -3.69
C VAL A 309 -6.18 3.14 -4.01
N ALA A 310 -7.50 2.97 -4.17
CA ALA A 310 -8.06 1.67 -4.50
C ALA A 310 -7.61 1.16 -5.88
N ASN A 311 -7.56 2.04 -6.88
CA ASN A 311 -7.09 1.70 -8.22
C ASN A 311 -5.60 1.32 -8.21
N GLN A 312 -4.77 2.07 -7.48
CA GLN A 312 -3.37 1.74 -7.28
C GLN A 312 -3.19 0.38 -6.60
N LEU A 313 -3.95 0.08 -5.54
CA LEU A 313 -3.86 -1.21 -4.86
C LEU A 313 -4.31 -2.38 -5.73
N LYS A 314 -5.34 -2.20 -6.57
CA LYS A 314 -5.83 -3.21 -7.51
C LYS A 314 -4.82 -3.51 -8.61
N ASN A 315 -4.03 -2.52 -9.00
CA ASN A 315 -3.08 -2.67 -10.08
C ASN A 315 -1.94 -3.65 -9.70
N PRO A 316 -1.71 -4.73 -10.47
CA PRO A 316 -0.66 -5.71 -10.15
C PRO A 316 0.77 -5.15 -10.29
N ALA A 317 0.94 -4.00 -10.96
CA ALA A 317 2.21 -3.27 -10.99
C ALA A 317 2.49 -2.49 -9.69
N ALA A 318 1.56 -2.48 -8.71
CA ALA A 318 1.75 -1.79 -7.45
C ALA A 318 3.03 -2.24 -6.73
N GLY A 319 3.90 -1.28 -6.42
CA GLY A 319 5.18 -1.53 -5.76
C GLY A 319 6.26 -2.17 -6.62
N LYS A 320 6.02 -2.40 -7.92
CA LYS A 320 7.05 -2.88 -8.86
C LYS A 320 7.96 -1.74 -9.26
N THR A 321 9.27 -1.96 -9.20
CA THR A 321 10.27 -0.98 -9.65
C THR A 321 10.50 -1.14 -11.15
N ILE A 322 10.20 -0.10 -11.93
CA ILE A 322 10.30 -0.15 -13.39
C ILE A 322 11.33 0.85 -13.86
N LEU A 323 12.44 0.37 -14.45
CA LEU A 323 13.39 1.28 -15.07
C LEU A 323 12.87 1.72 -16.43
N ILE A 324 12.84 3.03 -16.68
CA ILE A 324 12.55 3.64 -17.97
C ILE A 324 13.85 4.25 -18.49
N ASP A 325 14.24 3.85 -19.69
CA ASP A 325 15.41 4.37 -20.39
C ASP A 325 14.98 5.14 -21.63
N PRO A 326 14.91 6.48 -21.58
CA PRO A 326 14.79 7.25 -22.80
C PRO A 326 16.12 7.17 -23.57
N GLY A 327 16.10 6.52 -24.73
CA GLY A 327 17.29 6.33 -25.59
C GLY A 327 18.01 7.63 -25.89
N HIS A 328 19.33 7.57 -26.13
CA HIS A 328 20.19 8.72 -26.44
C HIS A 328 20.26 9.77 -25.31
N GLY A 329 20.64 11.02 -25.63
CA GLY A 329 20.70 12.16 -24.70
C GLY A 329 22.03 12.92 -24.74
N GLY A 330 22.01 14.21 -24.39
CA GLY A 330 23.16 15.10 -24.41
C GLY A 330 23.81 15.15 -25.79
N LYS A 331 25.09 14.76 -25.86
CA LYS A 331 25.90 14.71 -27.08
C LYS A 331 25.42 13.70 -28.13
N ASP A 332 24.61 12.73 -27.71
CA ASP A 332 24.01 11.75 -28.61
C ASP A 332 22.58 12.20 -28.91
N SER A 333 22.34 12.72 -30.11
CA SER A 333 21.01 13.13 -30.58
C SER A 333 20.11 11.94 -30.89
N GLY A 334 20.68 10.75 -31.07
CA GLY A 334 20.08 9.70 -31.88
C GLY A 334 19.82 10.19 -33.30
N SER A 335 18.80 9.63 -33.92
CA SER A 335 18.41 9.94 -35.29
C SER A 335 17.89 11.38 -35.42
N ILE A 336 18.23 12.03 -36.53
CA ILE A 336 17.76 13.37 -36.88
C ILE A 336 16.97 13.25 -38.19
N GLY A 337 15.73 13.70 -38.20
CA GLY A 337 14.90 13.61 -39.39
C GLY A 337 13.64 14.45 -39.25
N ASN A 338 13.14 14.98 -40.37
CA ASN A 338 11.86 15.69 -40.44
C ASN A 338 11.72 16.82 -39.39
N GLY A 339 12.84 17.45 -38.98
CA GLY A 339 12.87 18.54 -38.01
C GLY A 339 12.67 18.14 -36.55
N ILE A 340 12.90 16.87 -36.18
CA ILE A 340 12.89 16.39 -34.80
C ILE A 340 14.16 15.60 -34.47
N LEU A 341 14.52 15.60 -33.18
CA LEU A 341 15.62 14.80 -32.62
C LEU A 341 15.04 13.62 -31.85
N GLU A 342 15.63 12.44 -32.05
CA GLU A 342 15.19 11.22 -31.37
C GLU A 342 15.24 11.32 -29.86
N LYS A 343 16.35 11.84 -29.32
CA LYS A 343 16.54 12.02 -27.87
C LYS A 343 15.41 12.81 -27.19
N ASP A 344 14.80 13.77 -27.90
CA ASP A 344 13.76 14.65 -27.36
C ASP A 344 12.41 13.94 -27.37
N VAL A 345 12.09 13.23 -28.45
CA VAL A 345 10.90 12.38 -28.57
C VAL A 345 10.92 11.28 -27.50
N ASN A 346 12.06 10.59 -27.36
CA ASN A 346 12.23 9.52 -26.37
C ASN A 346 12.05 10.05 -24.95
N LEU A 347 12.65 11.19 -24.62
CA LEU A 347 12.54 11.79 -23.29
C LEU A 347 11.10 12.20 -22.96
N ASP A 348 10.37 12.78 -23.92
CA ASP A 348 8.97 13.19 -23.72
C ASP A 348 8.07 11.98 -23.46
N ILE A 349 8.14 10.93 -24.30
CA ILE A 349 7.38 9.69 -24.09
C ILE A 349 7.73 9.04 -22.75
N ALA A 350 9.02 8.96 -22.42
CA ALA A 350 9.49 8.36 -21.16
C ALA A 350 9.01 9.13 -19.91
N LYS A 351 8.96 10.48 -19.96
CA LYS A 351 8.40 11.30 -18.88
C LYS A 351 6.90 11.03 -18.68
N ARG A 352 6.14 10.92 -19.78
CA ARG A 352 4.72 10.55 -19.73
C ARG A 352 4.53 9.14 -19.15
N LEU A 353 5.38 8.19 -19.57
CA LEU A 353 5.37 6.83 -19.04
C LEU A 353 5.66 6.82 -17.53
N ASN A 354 6.63 7.61 -17.06
CA ASN A 354 6.92 7.78 -15.64
C ASN A 354 5.70 8.29 -14.84
N THR A 355 4.96 9.25 -15.37
CA THR A 355 3.72 9.75 -14.74
C THR A 355 2.66 8.64 -14.64
N LYS A 356 2.47 7.88 -15.72
CA LYS A 356 1.47 6.80 -15.77
C LYS A 356 1.82 5.64 -14.85
N LEU A 357 3.08 5.21 -14.81
CA LEU A 357 3.54 4.17 -13.88
C LEU A 357 3.39 4.61 -12.42
N ASN A 358 3.64 5.89 -12.10
CA ASN A 358 3.33 6.42 -10.77
C ASN A 358 1.84 6.34 -10.45
N ALA A 359 0.96 6.74 -11.38
CA ALA A 359 -0.48 6.66 -11.23
C ALA A 359 -0.96 5.19 -11.08
N SER A 360 -0.31 4.24 -11.75
CA SER A 360 -0.52 2.79 -11.61
C SER A 360 -0.05 2.22 -10.26
N GLY A 361 0.65 3.01 -9.43
CA GLY A 361 1.17 2.55 -8.14
C GLY A 361 2.52 1.82 -8.25
N ALA A 362 3.17 1.82 -9.41
CA ALA A 362 4.53 1.33 -9.59
C ALA A 362 5.56 2.34 -9.04
N LEU A 363 6.84 1.95 -9.05
CA LEU A 363 8.00 2.75 -8.64
C LEU A 363 8.90 2.98 -9.86
N PRO A 364 8.54 3.91 -10.76
CA PRO A 364 9.35 4.17 -11.94
C PRO A 364 10.68 4.84 -11.55
N VAL A 365 11.75 4.47 -12.25
CA VAL A 365 13.08 5.06 -12.16
C VAL A 365 13.54 5.37 -13.57
N MET A 366 13.93 6.62 -13.85
CA MET A 366 14.41 7.00 -15.18
C MET A 366 15.93 6.97 -15.25
N THR A 367 16.52 6.48 -16.35
CA THR A 367 17.97 6.59 -16.55
C THR A 367 18.41 8.05 -16.62
N ARG A 368 17.62 8.88 -17.34
CA ARG A 368 17.71 10.35 -17.43
C ARG A 368 16.33 11.01 -17.38
N SER A 369 16.22 12.18 -16.77
CA SER A 369 15.00 13.01 -16.70
C SER A 369 15.14 14.37 -17.41
N ASN A 370 16.30 14.62 -18.00
CA ASN A 370 16.66 15.79 -18.79
C ASN A 370 17.57 15.36 -19.95
N ASP A 371 18.10 16.31 -20.70
CA ASP A 371 19.00 16.05 -21.83
C ASP A 371 20.44 15.77 -21.37
N THR A 372 20.62 14.63 -20.69
CA THR A 372 21.93 14.14 -20.22
C THR A 372 22.31 12.87 -20.96
N PHE A 373 23.58 12.78 -21.36
CA PHE A 373 24.15 11.56 -21.92
C PHE A 373 24.54 10.58 -20.81
N TYR A 374 24.13 9.33 -20.93
CA TYR A 374 24.68 8.19 -20.20
C TYR A 374 25.12 7.12 -21.20
N SER A 375 26.25 6.48 -20.93
CA SER A 375 26.69 5.30 -21.69
C SER A 375 25.69 4.14 -21.52
N LEU A 376 25.73 3.19 -22.44
CA LEU A 376 24.84 2.02 -22.39
C LEU A 376 25.06 1.18 -21.11
N GLN A 377 26.31 1.07 -20.65
CA GLN A 377 26.64 0.39 -19.38
C GLN A 377 26.08 1.13 -18.16
N GLU A 378 26.16 2.45 -18.11
CA GLU A 378 25.59 3.23 -17.00
C GLU A 378 24.07 3.08 -16.91
N ARG A 379 23.37 3.00 -18.05
CA ARG A 379 21.92 2.75 -18.11
C ARG A 379 21.56 1.40 -17.49
N VAL A 380 22.27 0.34 -17.88
CA VAL A 380 22.12 -1.01 -17.30
C VAL A 380 22.42 -1.01 -15.80
N ASN A 381 23.50 -0.34 -15.38
CA ASN A 381 23.90 -0.24 -13.98
C ASN A 381 22.88 0.50 -13.11
N LYS A 382 22.20 1.52 -13.66
CA LYS A 382 21.09 2.20 -12.97
C LYS A 382 19.92 1.26 -12.73
N GLY A 383 19.58 0.40 -13.71
CA GLY A 383 18.59 -0.67 -13.54
C GLY A 383 18.93 -1.63 -12.42
N ALA A 384 20.17 -2.14 -12.41
CA ALA A 384 20.65 -3.05 -11.38
C ALA A 384 20.68 -2.40 -9.99
N THR A 385 21.22 -1.19 -9.87
CA THR A 385 21.30 -0.42 -8.61
C THR A 385 19.91 -0.11 -8.06
N ALA A 386 18.93 0.17 -8.92
CA ALA A 386 17.56 0.39 -8.50
C ALA A 386 16.85 -0.90 -8.04
N GLY A 387 17.43 -2.08 -8.30
CA GLY A 387 16.75 -3.36 -8.13
C GLY A 387 15.48 -3.44 -8.97
N ALA A 388 15.53 -2.96 -10.23
CA ALA A 388 14.34 -2.88 -11.06
C ALA A 388 13.80 -4.28 -11.42
N ASP A 389 12.48 -4.42 -11.36
CA ASP A 389 11.75 -5.61 -11.77
C ASP A 389 11.67 -5.72 -13.30
N LEU A 390 11.67 -4.60 -14.04
CA LEU A 390 11.72 -4.53 -15.51
C LEU A 390 12.60 -3.38 -16.00
N PHE A 391 13.13 -3.52 -17.22
CA PHE A 391 13.84 -2.48 -17.97
C PHE A 391 13.10 -2.15 -19.27
N ILE A 392 12.70 -0.90 -19.47
CA ILE A 392 11.96 -0.43 -20.64
C ILE A 392 12.75 0.67 -21.35
N SER A 393 13.39 0.37 -22.48
CA SER A 393 14.00 1.38 -23.34
C SER A 393 12.98 1.92 -24.33
N VAL A 394 12.93 3.24 -24.52
CA VAL A 394 12.00 3.92 -25.43
C VAL A 394 12.80 4.63 -26.51
N HIS A 395 12.49 4.30 -27.76
CA HIS A 395 13.15 4.79 -28.96
C HIS A 395 12.18 5.27 -30.05
N GLY A 396 12.72 6.11 -30.93
CA GLY A 396 12.08 6.60 -32.15
C GLY A 396 12.94 6.16 -33.32
N ASN A 397 12.47 5.12 -34.00
CA ASN A 397 13.25 4.35 -34.98
C ASN A 397 13.74 5.20 -36.15
N ALA A 398 14.68 4.66 -36.91
CA ALA A 398 15.16 5.25 -38.16
C ALA A 398 15.55 4.19 -39.17
N ASN A 399 15.50 4.59 -40.44
CA ASN A 399 15.97 3.80 -41.55
C ASN A 399 16.37 4.72 -42.72
N ASP A 400 17.37 4.32 -43.49
CA ASP A 400 17.81 5.02 -44.69
C ASP A 400 16.67 5.12 -45.72
N ALA A 401 15.86 4.06 -45.84
CA ALA A 401 14.63 4.10 -46.62
C ALA A 401 13.55 4.85 -45.84
N THR A 402 13.33 6.12 -46.21
CA THR A 402 12.32 7.00 -45.58
C THR A 402 10.88 6.50 -45.71
N SER A 403 10.63 5.49 -46.56
CA SER A 403 9.33 4.79 -46.66
C SER A 403 9.08 3.81 -45.51
N ALA A 404 10.11 3.38 -44.78
CA ALA A 404 9.97 2.49 -43.63
C ALA A 404 9.21 3.19 -42.50
N ASN A 405 8.12 2.58 -42.03
CA ASN A 405 7.29 3.08 -40.96
C ASN A 405 6.82 1.94 -40.05
N GLY A 406 6.23 2.30 -38.91
CA GLY A 406 5.59 1.37 -38.00
C GLY A 406 6.23 1.28 -36.61
N THR A 407 5.72 0.35 -35.81
CA THR A 407 6.17 0.09 -34.42
C THR A 407 6.75 -1.31 -34.32
N GLU A 408 7.85 -1.46 -33.60
CA GLU A 408 8.47 -2.75 -33.27
C GLU A 408 8.94 -2.76 -31.81
N THR A 409 9.01 -3.94 -31.22
CA THR A 409 9.53 -4.12 -29.86
C THR A 409 10.58 -5.21 -29.87
N TYR A 410 11.77 -4.89 -29.36
CA TYR A 410 12.89 -5.81 -29.29
C TYR A 410 13.06 -6.38 -27.89
N TYR A 411 13.45 -7.65 -27.82
CA TYR A 411 13.99 -8.29 -26.63
C TYR A 411 15.31 -8.99 -26.98
N ASP A 412 16.04 -9.46 -25.97
CA ASP A 412 17.24 -10.26 -26.15
C ASP A 412 17.13 -11.57 -25.35
N GLU A 413 17.88 -12.59 -25.79
CA GLU A 413 17.80 -13.95 -25.26
C GLU A 413 18.88 -14.27 -24.21
N THR A 414 19.82 -13.34 -23.95
CA THR A 414 20.94 -13.56 -23.00
C THR A 414 20.47 -13.70 -21.56
N TYR A 415 19.54 -12.85 -21.10
CA TYR A 415 18.99 -12.89 -19.74
C TYR A 415 17.46 -12.77 -19.75
N GLN A 416 16.81 -13.53 -18.85
CA GLN A 416 15.36 -13.48 -18.65
C GLN A 416 14.54 -13.66 -19.95
N ALA A 417 15.07 -14.39 -20.95
CA ALA A 417 14.55 -14.46 -22.32
C ALA A 417 13.03 -14.69 -22.39
N ALA A 418 12.51 -15.70 -21.70
CA ALA A 418 11.08 -16.02 -21.69
C ALA A 418 10.23 -14.88 -21.10
N ALA A 419 10.73 -14.22 -20.06
CA ALA A 419 10.05 -13.09 -19.44
C ALA A 419 10.12 -11.83 -20.32
N SER A 420 11.27 -11.54 -20.93
CA SER A 420 11.45 -10.42 -21.87
C SER A 420 10.58 -10.59 -23.12
N LYS A 421 10.51 -11.80 -23.69
CA LYS A 421 9.61 -12.14 -24.80
C LYS A 421 8.15 -11.95 -24.42
N ARG A 422 7.74 -12.41 -23.22
CA ARG A 422 6.38 -12.19 -22.70
C ARG A 422 6.08 -10.69 -22.58
N LEU A 423 7.00 -9.93 -22.00
CA LEU A 423 6.87 -8.48 -21.84
C LEU A 423 6.69 -7.77 -23.19
N ALA A 424 7.55 -8.08 -24.17
CA ALA A 424 7.44 -7.54 -25.52
C ALA A 424 6.09 -7.90 -26.16
N GLY A 425 5.64 -9.16 -26.00
CA GLY A 425 4.34 -9.62 -26.48
C GLY A 425 3.13 -8.95 -25.82
N GLN A 426 3.27 -8.42 -24.60
CA GLN A 426 2.22 -7.61 -23.95
C GLN A 426 2.23 -6.15 -24.38
N ILE A 427 3.40 -5.59 -24.71
CA ILE A 427 3.57 -4.19 -25.09
C ILE A 427 3.25 -3.96 -26.57
N GLN A 428 3.86 -4.71 -27.48
CA GLN A 428 3.76 -4.51 -28.93
C GLN A 428 2.31 -4.33 -29.44
N PRO A 429 1.37 -5.27 -29.19
CA PRO A 429 0.01 -5.16 -29.75
C PRO A 429 -0.75 -3.94 -29.19
N LYS A 430 -0.47 -3.52 -27.95
CA LYS A 430 -1.12 -2.35 -27.36
C LYS A 430 -0.60 -1.06 -27.97
N VAL A 431 0.70 -0.95 -28.18
CA VAL A 431 1.32 0.23 -28.79
C VAL A 431 0.85 0.37 -30.23
N VAL A 432 0.91 -0.71 -31.03
CA VAL A 432 0.39 -0.74 -32.40
C VAL A 432 -1.08 -0.30 -32.45
N ASN A 433 -1.93 -0.88 -31.61
CA ASN A 433 -3.35 -0.54 -31.61
C ASN A 433 -3.63 0.92 -31.20
N ALA A 434 -2.89 1.45 -30.22
CA ALA A 434 -3.07 2.82 -29.76
C ALA A 434 -2.55 3.86 -30.76
N LEU A 435 -1.45 3.56 -31.43
CA LEU A 435 -0.78 4.46 -32.36
C LEU A 435 -1.29 4.35 -33.80
N LYS A 436 -1.98 3.26 -34.15
CA LYS A 436 -2.45 2.96 -35.51
C LYS A 436 -1.29 2.97 -36.51
N THR A 437 -0.19 2.34 -36.11
CA THR A 437 1.03 2.16 -36.90
C THR A 437 1.02 0.79 -37.58
N ARG A 438 1.87 0.63 -38.60
CA ARG A 438 2.18 -0.70 -39.14
C ARG A 438 2.81 -1.55 -38.03
N ASP A 439 2.27 -2.74 -37.81
CA ASP A 439 2.87 -3.72 -36.89
C ASP A 439 4.10 -4.33 -37.55
N ARG A 440 5.27 -4.12 -36.95
CA ARG A 440 6.54 -4.71 -37.41
C ARG A 440 6.97 -5.89 -36.54
N ALA A 441 6.08 -6.37 -35.66
CA ALA A 441 6.24 -7.50 -34.75
C ALA A 441 7.25 -7.30 -33.61
N VAL A 442 7.22 -8.28 -32.70
CA VAL A 442 8.26 -8.49 -31.68
C VAL A 442 9.45 -9.18 -32.32
N LYS A 443 10.67 -8.71 -32.01
CA LYS A 443 11.92 -9.22 -32.60
C LYS A 443 12.98 -9.46 -31.54
N THR A 444 13.96 -10.29 -31.89
CA THR A 444 15.18 -10.46 -31.09
C THR A 444 16.30 -9.60 -31.69
N ALA A 445 17.00 -8.83 -30.86
CA ALA A 445 18.21 -8.10 -31.27
C ALA A 445 19.16 -7.90 -30.08
N PRO A 446 20.49 -8.00 -30.28
CA PRO A 446 21.47 -7.91 -29.20
C PRO A 446 21.80 -6.47 -28.78
N PHE A 447 20.79 -5.58 -28.72
CA PHE A 447 21.01 -4.20 -28.28
C PHE A 447 21.52 -4.18 -26.85
N TYR A 448 22.60 -3.42 -26.62
CA TYR A 448 23.38 -3.51 -25.38
C TYR A 448 22.53 -3.44 -24.10
N VAL A 449 21.60 -2.49 -24.02
CA VAL A 449 20.81 -2.23 -22.80
C VAL A 449 19.85 -3.36 -22.44
N ILE A 450 19.32 -4.07 -23.43
CA ILE A 450 18.46 -5.24 -23.20
C ILE A 450 19.26 -6.54 -23.13
N LYS A 451 20.39 -6.64 -23.83
CA LYS A 451 21.30 -7.79 -23.78
C LYS A 451 21.97 -7.95 -22.43
N TYR A 452 22.40 -6.85 -21.80
CA TYR A 452 23.12 -6.88 -20.53
C TYR A 452 22.24 -6.56 -19.31
N SER A 453 20.94 -6.32 -19.50
CA SER A 453 19.97 -6.24 -18.41
C SER A 453 19.69 -7.63 -17.84
N LYS A 454 19.98 -7.83 -16.55
CA LYS A 454 19.70 -9.10 -15.86
C LYS A 454 18.24 -9.25 -15.41
N MET A 455 17.42 -8.22 -15.56
CA MET A 455 15.96 -8.26 -15.40
C MET A 455 15.26 -8.35 -16.77
N PRO A 456 13.98 -8.76 -16.83
CA PRO A 456 13.23 -8.75 -18.08
C PRO A 456 13.24 -7.36 -18.71
N SER A 457 13.58 -7.30 -20.00
CA SER A 457 13.93 -6.05 -20.65
C SER A 457 13.45 -5.99 -22.10
N VAL A 458 12.98 -4.81 -22.50
CA VAL A 458 12.56 -4.54 -23.88
C VAL A 458 13.04 -3.18 -24.36
N LEU A 459 13.19 -3.05 -25.68
CA LEU A 459 13.39 -1.78 -26.37
C LEU A 459 12.21 -1.56 -27.31
N VAL A 460 11.45 -0.50 -27.08
CA VAL A 460 10.23 -0.18 -27.83
C VAL A 460 10.54 0.92 -28.84
N GLU A 461 10.48 0.57 -30.12
CA GLU A 461 10.57 1.50 -31.23
C GLU A 461 9.17 2.01 -31.59
N THR A 462 8.87 3.23 -31.15
CA THR A 462 7.48 3.72 -31.15
C THR A 462 6.97 4.08 -32.55
N ALA A 463 7.79 4.72 -33.39
CA ALA A 463 7.53 5.04 -34.80
C ALA A 463 8.85 5.49 -35.46
N PHE A 464 8.86 5.74 -36.79
CA PHE A 464 10.08 6.14 -37.50
C PHE A 464 10.24 7.66 -37.62
N ILE A 465 11.35 8.19 -37.12
CA ILE A 465 11.73 9.60 -37.23
C ILE A 465 12.07 10.00 -38.67
N THR A 466 12.63 9.08 -39.45
CA THR A 466 12.99 9.33 -40.85
C THR A 466 11.79 9.28 -41.79
N ASN A 467 10.65 8.70 -41.37
CA ASN A 467 9.43 8.68 -42.16
C ASN A 467 8.57 9.94 -41.91
N PRO A 468 8.21 10.71 -42.96
CA PRO A 468 7.46 11.95 -42.77
C PRO A 468 6.10 11.80 -42.07
N SER A 469 5.38 10.70 -42.32
CA SER A 469 4.05 10.46 -41.72
C SER A 469 4.18 10.14 -40.22
N ASP A 470 5.08 9.24 -39.86
CA ASP A 470 5.36 8.89 -38.46
C ASP A 470 5.96 10.09 -37.70
N ALA A 471 6.90 10.82 -38.28
CA ALA A 471 7.50 12.01 -37.68
C ALA A 471 6.45 13.11 -37.41
N SER A 472 5.52 13.34 -38.33
CA SER A 472 4.39 14.29 -38.13
C SER A 472 3.54 13.91 -36.91
N LYS A 473 3.33 12.60 -36.69
CA LYS A 473 2.64 12.09 -35.48
C LYS A 473 3.49 12.24 -34.22
N LEU A 474 4.79 11.92 -34.29
CA LEU A 474 5.72 12.05 -33.15
C LEU A 474 5.87 13.49 -32.63
N LYS A 475 5.64 14.49 -33.48
CA LYS A 475 5.55 15.90 -33.06
C LYS A 475 4.34 16.18 -32.16
N GLN A 476 3.26 15.42 -32.29
CA GLN A 476 2.01 15.64 -31.56
C GLN A 476 2.09 15.14 -30.12
N ALA A 477 1.73 16.00 -29.16
CA ALA A 477 1.67 15.63 -27.75
C ALA A 477 0.69 14.47 -27.48
N SER A 478 -0.44 14.44 -28.18
CA SER A 478 -1.46 13.39 -28.06
C SER A 478 -0.94 12.01 -28.49
N TYR A 479 -0.09 11.95 -29.52
CA TYR A 479 0.52 10.71 -29.98
C TYR A 479 1.51 10.15 -28.96
N LYS A 480 2.38 11.01 -28.43
CA LYS A 480 3.34 10.65 -27.36
C LYS A 480 2.63 10.21 -26.07
N GLU A 481 1.49 10.81 -25.75
CA GLU A 481 0.63 10.40 -24.63
C GLU A 481 0.04 9.00 -24.84
N LYS A 482 -0.44 8.70 -26.06
CA LYS A 482 -0.95 7.37 -26.43
C LYS A 482 0.15 6.30 -26.36
N ALA A 483 1.36 6.61 -26.85
CA ALA A 483 2.49 5.70 -26.79
C ALA A 483 2.82 5.32 -25.34
N ALA A 484 2.98 6.33 -24.47
CA ALA A 484 3.24 6.11 -23.06
C ALA A 484 2.12 5.32 -22.35
N ALA A 485 0.85 5.59 -22.69
CA ALA A 485 -0.29 4.86 -22.15
C ALA A 485 -0.26 3.39 -22.53
N ALA A 486 -0.05 3.10 -23.82
CA ALA A 486 0.00 1.73 -24.31
C ALA A 486 1.18 0.93 -23.73
N ILE A 487 2.35 1.57 -23.56
CA ILE A 487 3.49 0.93 -22.89
C ILE A 487 3.15 0.61 -21.43
N ASN A 488 2.57 1.55 -20.67
CA ASN A 488 2.10 1.30 -19.31
C ASN A 488 1.10 0.13 -19.26
N ASP A 489 0.13 0.09 -20.16
CA ASP A 489 -0.88 -0.96 -20.18
C ASP A 489 -0.29 -2.33 -20.51
N GLY A 490 0.76 -2.37 -21.35
CA GLY A 490 1.55 -3.57 -21.62
C GLY A 490 2.29 -4.07 -20.39
N ILE A 491 2.93 -3.15 -19.65
CA ILE A 491 3.60 -3.46 -18.37
C ILE A 491 2.60 -3.98 -17.33
N VAL A 492 1.44 -3.33 -17.19
CA VAL A 492 0.40 -3.78 -16.26
C VAL A 492 -0.11 -5.17 -16.66
N SER A 493 -0.31 -5.42 -17.97
CA SER A 493 -0.76 -6.73 -18.47
C SER A 493 0.30 -7.83 -18.31
N TYR A 494 1.59 -7.48 -18.25
CA TYR A 494 2.66 -8.43 -17.96
C TYR A 494 2.65 -8.95 -16.51
N TYR A 495 2.14 -8.15 -15.57
CA TYR A 495 2.04 -8.50 -14.15
C TYR A 495 0.70 -9.09 -13.72
N LYS A 496 -0.31 -8.99 -14.58
CA LYS A 496 -1.42 -9.93 -14.53
C LYS A 496 -0.79 -11.30 -14.76
#